data_AF-A0A183FA14-F1
#
_entry.id   AF-A0A183FA14-F1
#
_cell.length_a   1.000
_cell.length_b   1.000
_cell.length_c   1.000
_cell.angle_alpha   90.00
_cell.angle_beta   90.00
_cell.angle_gamma   90.00
#
_symmetry.space_group_name_H-M   'P 1'
#
loop_
_entity.id
_entity.type
_entity.pdbx_description
1 polymer ?
#
loop_
_entity_poly.entity_id
_entity_poly.type
_entity_poly.pdbx_seq_one_letter_code
_entity_poly.pdbx_strand_id
1 'polypeptide(L)'
;MRILILKTVLPSATQETKNCDRIWRNATGYESYLAYVSCVKQTLGATRLWPGKIRIYRRAHGWVRDGFITTDKWSDADFMLHGWKTQEVGHEGWESPFRKNLDPSLCGPNLTGWDWIPNKHVNASAIRYIPPSFFQRQLMKALATFRIELARFERYSWSTYPAVAQKLMYVSMPDIGECYPDCENET
;
A
#
# COMPACT_ATOMS: atom_id res chain seq x y z
N MET A 1 2.96 8.34 4.47
CA MET A 1 3.86 7.85 3.39
C MET A 1 3.70 8.60 2.06
N ARG A 2 2.51 8.71 1.45
CA ARG A 2 2.36 9.29 0.09
C ARG A 2 2.80 10.76 -0.05
N ILE A 3 2.53 11.63 0.93
CA ILE A 3 3.00 13.03 0.95
C ILE A 3 4.52 13.16 1.09
N LEU A 4 5.17 12.25 1.81
CA LEU A 4 6.63 12.27 1.95
C LEU A 4 7.29 12.06 0.58
N ILE A 5 6.76 11.13 -0.22
CA ILE A 5 7.23 10.88 -1.58
C ILE A 5 7.15 12.16 -2.41
N LEU A 6 6.03 12.89 -2.38
CA LEU A 6 5.89 14.17 -3.07
C LEU A 6 6.97 15.17 -2.66
N LYS A 7 7.17 15.38 -1.36
CA LYS A 7 8.19 16.31 -0.85
C LYS A 7 9.61 15.92 -1.27
N THR A 8 9.91 14.64 -1.35
CA THR A 8 11.25 14.13 -1.74
C THR A 8 11.51 14.28 -3.23
N VAL A 9 10.54 13.92 -4.07
CA VAL A 9 10.73 13.83 -5.52
C VAL A 9 10.33 15.10 -6.27
N LEU A 10 9.41 15.89 -5.70
CA LEU A 10 8.85 17.12 -6.26
C LEU A 10 8.78 18.24 -5.20
N PRO A 11 9.93 18.69 -4.64
CA PRO A 11 9.93 19.71 -3.58
C PRO A 11 9.35 21.06 -4.02
N SER A 12 9.33 21.36 -5.32
CA SER A 12 8.74 22.57 -5.89
C SER A 12 7.21 22.54 -5.96
N ALA A 13 6.57 21.36 -5.92
CA ALA A 13 5.12 21.17 -5.95
C ALA A 13 4.47 21.49 -4.58
N THR A 14 4.78 22.67 -4.05
CA THR A 14 4.43 23.07 -2.69
C THR A 14 2.93 23.24 -2.51
N GLN A 15 2.23 23.80 -3.50
CA GLN A 15 0.78 24.03 -3.43
C GLN A 15 0.00 22.73 -3.58
N GLU A 16 0.41 21.86 -4.50
CA GLU A 16 -0.17 20.52 -4.70
C GLU A 16 -0.01 19.68 -3.44
N THR A 17 1.18 19.71 -2.84
CA THR A 17 1.45 19.02 -1.56
C THR A 17 0.53 19.52 -0.45
N LYS A 18 0.35 20.85 -0.31
CA LYS A 18 -0.58 21.44 0.68
C LYS A 18 -2.02 21.05 0.41
N ASN A 19 -2.44 21.04 -0.86
CA ASN A 19 -3.79 20.64 -1.25
C ASN A 19 -4.06 19.17 -0.91
N CYS A 20 -3.13 18.26 -1.23
CA CYS A 20 -3.27 16.85 -0.89
C CYS A 20 -3.24 16.60 0.63
N ASP A 21 -2.39 17.32 1.39
CA ASP A 21 -2.36 17.23 2.86
C ASP A 21 -3.69 17.66 3.49
N ARG A 22 -4.30 18.73 2.97
CA ARG A 22 -5.62 19.18 3.42
C ARG A 22 -6.70 18.14 3.17
N ILE A 23 -6.71 17.50 1.99
CA ILE A 23 -7.67 16.41 1.69
C ILE A 23 -7.47 15.24 2.65
N TRP A 24 -6.23 14.83 2.91
CA TRP A 24 -5.92 13.74 3.84
C TRP A 24 -6.40 14.03 5.27
N ARG A 25 -6.13 15.23 5.80
CA ARG A 25 -6.54 15.60 7.16
C ARG A 25 -8.05 15.64 7.36
N ASN A 26 -8.79 16.02 6.31
CA ASN A 26 -10.25 16.09 6.33
C ASN A 26 -10.92 14.76 5.96
N ALA A 27 -10.14 13.71 5.65
CA ALA A 27 -10.68 12.44 5.15
C ALA A 27 -11.24 11.56 6.27
N THR A 28 -12.55 11.57 6.45
CA THR A 28 -13.30 10.82 7.46
C THR A 28 -13.67 9.39 7.05
N GLY A 29 -13.64 9.07 5.75
CA GLY A 29 -14.08 7.78 5.24
C GLY A 29 -13.30 7.30 4.02
N TYR A 30 -13.63 6.11 3.53
CA TYR A 30 -12.95 5.45 2.41
C TYR A 30 -12.94 6.32 1.15
N GLU A 31 -14.06 6.98 0.82
CA GLU A 31 -14.15 7.81 -0.38
C GLU A 31 -13.20 9.02 -0.32
N SER A 32 -13.26 9.77 0.78
CA SER A 32 -12.39 10.92 1.02
C SER A 32 -10.90 10.54 1.09
N TYR A 33 -10.61 9.33 1.58
CA TYR A 33 -9.25 8.80 1.56
C TYR A 33 -8.77 8.50 0.14
N LEU A 34 -9.63 7.92 -0.71
CA LEU A 34 -9.29 7.68 -2.11
C LEU A 34 -9.13 8.99 -2.88
N ALA A 35 -9.86 10.06 -2.54
CA ALA A 35 -9.62 11.39 -3.09
C ALA A 35 -8.18 11.88 -2.79
N TYR A 36 -7.68 11.67 -1.56
CA TYR A 36 -6.29 11.95 -1.21
C TYR A 36 -5.29 11.10 -2.01
N VAL A 37 -5.54 9.79 -2.12
CA VAL A 37 -4.69 8.87 -2.91
C VAL A 37 -4.60 9.34 -4.36
N SER A 38 -5.73 9.71 -4.94
CA SER A 38 -5.83 10.24 -6.30
C SER A 38 -5.11 11.58 -6.46
N CYS A 39 -5.20 12.48 -5.48
CA CYS A 39 -4.49 13.75 -5.47
C CYS A 39 -2.97 13.53 -5.62
N VAL A 40 -2.39 12.69 -4.76
CA VAL A 40 -0.94 12.43 -4.78
C VAL A 40 -0.51 11.75 -6.08
N LYS A 41 -1.27 10.77 -6.56
CA LYS A 41 -0.96 10.08 -7.83
C LYS A 41 -1.04 11.02 -9.02
N GLN A 42 -2.01 11.95 -9.06
CA GLN A 42 -2.10 12.95 -10.12
C GLN A 42 -0.88 13.88 -10.11
N THR A 43 -0.41 14.32 -8.94
CA THR A 43 0.79 15.15 -8.84
C THR A 43 2.06 14.42 -9.26
N LEU A 44 2.20 13.12 -8.95
CA LEU A 44 3.35 12.31 -9.39
C LEU A 44 3.31 11.98 -10.89
N GLY A 45 2.12 11.92 -11.49
CA GLY A 45 1.93 11.48 -12.87
C GLY A 45 2.35 10.02 -13.08
N ALA A 46 2.80 9.71 -14.30
CA ALA A 46 3.29 8.39 -14.66
C ALA A 46 4.76 8.15 -14.25
N THR A 47 5.44 9.16 -13.70
CA THR A 47 6.84 9.05 -13.30
C THR A 47 6.99 8.06 -12.16
N ARG A 48 7.93 7.12 -12.32
CA ARG A 48 8.24 6.10 -11.31
C ARG A 48 9.70 6.09 -10.89
N LEU A 49 10.57 6.69 -11.70
CA LEU A 49 12.02 6.69 -11.52
C LEU A 49 12.49 8.12 -11.28
N TRP A 50 13.05 8.36 -10.10
CA TRP A 50 13.79 9.57 -9.77
C TRP A 50 15.23 9.15 -9.44
N PRO A 51 16.17 9.28 -10.41
CA PRO A 51 17.56 8.86 -10.23
C PRO A 51 18.18 9.43 -8.96
N GLY A 52 18.88 8.58 -8.20
CA GLY A 52 19.50 8.95 -6.93
C GLY A 52 18.52 9.26 -5.79
N LYS A 53 17.20 9.05 -5.98
CA LYS A 53 16.17 9.30 -4.97
C LYS A 53 15.31 8.07 -4.71
N ILE A 54 14.34 7.79 -5.58
CA ILE A 54 13.28 6.80 -5.35
C ILE A 54 12.93 6.08 -6.66
N ARG A 55 12.71 4.76 -6.58
CA ARG A 55 12.06 3.94 -7.60
C ARG A 55 10.73 3.41 -7.06
N ILE A 56 9.63 3.69 -7.75
CA ILE A 56 8.31 3.13 -7.47
C ILE A 56 8.08 1.94 -8.41
N TYR A 57 8.07 0.74 -7.84
CA TYR A 57 7.72 -0.48 -8.58
C TYR A 57 6.26 -0.42 -9.04
N ARG A 58 5.99 -1.00 -10.20
CA ARG A 58 4.61 -1.29 -10.65
C ARG A 58 3.87 -2.15 -9.62
N ARG A 59 2.53 -2.10 -9.63
CA ARG A 59 1.73 -2.98 -8.76
C ARG A 59 2.13 -4.44 -9.03
N ALA A 60 2.10 -5.27 -8.00
CA ALA A 60 2.57 -6.67 -8.04
C ALA A 60 4.08 -6.89 -8.35
N HIS A 61 4.88 -5.85 -8.60
CA HIS A 61 6.33 -5.96 -8.86
C HIS A 61 7.19 -5.50 -7.66
N GLY A 62 6.56 -5.21 -6.52
CA GLY A 62 7.21 -4.89 -5.26
C GLY A 62 6.36 -5.41 -4.09
N TRP A 63 6.97 -5.62 -2.93
CA TRP A 63 6.32 -6.32 -1.81
C TRP A 63 6.08 -5.42 -0.59
N VAL A 64 4.91 -4.79 -0.50
CA VAL A 64 4.43 -4.16 0.75
C VAL A 64 3.48 -5.14 1.44
N ARG A 65 3.65 -5.37 2.75
CA ARG A 65 2.76 -6.27 3.48
C ARG A 65 1.51 -5.54 3.96
N ASP A 66 0.35 -6.07 3.61
CA ASP A 66 -0.94 -5.68 4.17
C ASP A 66 -1.20 -6.46 5.46
N GLY A 67 -1.34 -5.73 6.58
CA GLY A 67 -1.63 -6.32 7.89
C GLY A 67 -2.92 -7.13 7.88
N PHE A 68 -3.96 -6.67 7.18
CA PHE A 68 -5.23 -7.38 7.09
C PHE A 68 -5.08 -8.78 6.49
N ILE A 69 -4.24 -8.92 5.47
CA ILE A 69 -4.00 -10.19 4.76
C ILE A 69 -3.23 -11.20 5.61
N THR A 70 -2.42 -10.69 6.54
CA THR A 70 -1.47 -11.51 7.30
C THR A 70 -1.84 -11.64 8.77
N THR A 71 -3.02 -11.14 9.17
CA THR A 71 -3.44 -11.05 10.58
C THR A 71 -2.39 -10.29 11.39
N ASP A 72 -1.87 -9.22 10.78
CA ASP A 72 -0.84 -8.31 11.28
C ASP A 72 0.47 -9.01 11.66
N LYS A 73 0.72 -10.18 11.07
CA LYS A 73 2.03 -10.85 11.15
C LYS A 73 3.02 -10.23 10.18
N TRP A 74 4.28 -10.15 10.57
CA TRP A 74 5.35 -9.54 9.78
C TRP A 74 6.68 -10.29 9.94
N SER A 75 7.62 -10.00 9.07
CA SER A 75 8.94 -10.65 8.97
C SER A 75 10.02 -9.64 8.60
N ASP A 76 11.29 -10.01 8.74
CA ASP A 76 12.42 -9.12 8.42
C ASP A 76 12.54 -8.81 6.91
N ALA A 77 11.85 -9.56 6.06
CA ALA A 77 11.75 -9.27 4.62
C ALA A 77 10.80 -8.10 4.30
N ASP A 78 10.05 -7.62 5.30
CA ASP A 78 9.10 -6.53 5.12
C ASP A 78 9.76 -5.17 5.26
N PHE A 79 9.65 -4.36 4.22
CA PHE A 79 10.15 -2.99 4.24
C PHE A 79 9.10 -1.96 4.68
N MET A 80 7.82 -2.34 4.74
CA MET A 80 6.71 -1.48 5.15
C MET A 80 5.49 -2.32 5.57
N LEU A 81 4.84 -1.89 6.67
CA LEU A 81 3.51 -2.36 7.08
C LEU A 81 2.42 -1.40 6.58
N HIS A 82 1.49 -1.91 5.78
CA HIS A 82 0.32 -1.17 5.29
C HIS A 82 -0.86 -1.28 6.27
N GLY A 83 -1.73 -0.26 6.30
CA GLY A 83 -2.96 -0.26 7.10
C GLY A 83 -2.93 0.61 8.37
N TRP A 84 -1.83 1.31 8.66
CA TRP A 84 -1.71 2.16 9.85
C TRP A 84 -2.39 3.53 9.68
N LYS A 85 -3.72 3.61 9.92
CA LYS A 85 -4.46 4.90 9.91
C LYS A 85 -5.07 5.27 11.27
N THR A 86 -5.31 4.31 12.16
CA THR A 86 -5.86 4.59 13.49
C THR A 86 -4.84 5.29 14.36
N GLN A 87 -5.30 6.25 15.16
CA GLN A 87 -4.45 6.98 16.11
C GLN A 87 -4.13 6.15 17.34
N GLU A 88 -4.75 4.97 17.48
CA GLU A 88 -4.63 4.10 18.64
C GLU A 88 -4.56 2.63 18.21
N VAL A 89 -3.55 1.94 18.70
CA VAL A 89 -3.42 0.48 18.62
C VAL A 89 -4.58 -0.19 19.34
N GLY A 90 -5.26 -1.14 18.68
CA GLY A 90 -6.37 -1.89 19.27
C GLY A 90 -7.75 -1.23 19.18
N HIS A 91 -7.84 0.00 18.67
CA HIS A 91 -9.13 0.69 18.48
C HIS A 91 -10.03 -0.12 17.53
N GLU A 92 -11.31 -0.28 17.89
CA GLU A 92 -12.31 -1.09 17.16
C GLU A 92 -11.92 -2.56 16.94
N GLY A 93 -11.08 -3.13 17.81
CA GLY A 93 -10.68 -4.54 17.71
C GLY A 93 -9.65 -4.84 16.62
N TRP A 94 -8.97 -3.81 16.10
CA TRP A 94 -7.85 -4.00 15.19
C TRP A 94 -6.69 -4.74 15.88
N GLU A 95 -6.29 -5.88 15.32
CA GLU A 95 -5.14 -6.63 15.81
C GLU A 95 -3.84 -5.94 15.39
N SER A 96 -3.20 -5.14 16.23
CA SER A 96 -1.94 -4.49 15.84
C SER A 96 -0.73 -5.44 15.90
N PRO A 97 0.32 -5.24 15.06
CA PRO A 97 1.62 -5.89 15.26
C PRO A 97 2.38 -5.35 16.50
N PHE A 98 1.96 -4.20 17.03
CA PHE A 98 2.62 -3.54 18.16
C PHE A 98 1.71 -3.48 19.39
N ARG A 99 2.32 -3.31 20.56
CA ARG A 99 1.60 -3.17 21.83
C ARG A 99 0.99 -1.79 22.03
N LYS A 100 1.59 -0.79 21.38
CA LYS A 100 1.24 0.63 21.47
C LYS A 100 1.68 1.37 20.22
N ASN A 101 1.26 2.62 20.09
CA ASN A 101 1.72 3.47 19.01
C ASN A 101 3.25 3.64 19.02
N LEU A 102 3.83 3.67 17.81
CA LEU A 102 5.25 3.92 17.64
C LEU A 102 5.59 5.35 18.07
N ASP A 103 6.61 5.49 18.90
CA ASP A 103 7.21 6.78 19.26
C ASP A 103 8.37 7.07 18.30
N PRO A 104 8.24 8.07 17.40
CA PRO A 104 9.29 8.37 16.43
C PRO A 104 10.63 8.75 17.06
N SER A 105 10.63 9.23 18.31
CA SER A 105 11.86 9.60 19.02
C SER A 105 12.71 8.40 19.42
N LEU A 106 12.11 7.20 19.46
CA LEU A 106 12.78 5.95 19.83
C LEU A 106 13.30 5.16 18.61
N CYS A 107 12.99 5.60 17.38
CA CYS A 107 13.41 4.93 16.16
C CYS A 107 14.94 4.82 16.08
N GLY A 108 15.45 3.60 15.87
CA GLY A 108 16.87 3.34 15.69
C GLY A 108 17.17 2.15 14.76
N PRO A 109 18.45 1.80 14.59
CA PRO A 109 18.85 0.66 13.78
C PRO A 109 18.30 -0.67 14.34
N ASN A 110 18.20 -1.70 13.51
CA ASN A 110 17.83 -3.08 13.92
C ASN A 110 16.55 -3.16 14.78
N LEU A 111 15.47 -2.50 14.35
CA LEU A 111 14.16 -2.49 15.02
C LEU A 111 14.18 -1.83 16.43
N THR A 112 15.25 -1.11 16.78
CA THR A 112 15.29 -0.36 18.03
C THR A 112 14.13 0.65 18.07
N GLY A 113 13.38 0.65 19.18
CA GLY A 113 12.20 1.49 19.36
C GLY A 113 10.89 0.87 18.87
N TRP A 114 10.93 -0.30 18.24
CA TRP A 114 9.72 -1.02 17.86
C TRP A 114 9.25 -1.87 19.05
N ASP A 115 8.09 -1.55 19.63
CA ASP A 115 7.48 -2.31 20.73
C ASP A 115 6.49 -3.35 20.18
N TRP A 116 7.01 -4.36 19.47
CA TRP A 116 6.19 -5.35 18.77
C TRP A 116 5.72 -6.48 19.68
N ILE A 117 4.63 -7.14 19.27
CA ILE A 117 4.14 -8.34 19.94
C ILE A 117 4.94 -9.54 19.41
N PRO A 118 5.67 -10.32 20.25
CA PRO A 118 6.59 -11.34 19.78
C PRO A 118 5.97 -12.40 18.87
N ASN A 119 4.72 -12.79 19.08
CA ASN A 119 4.03 -13.79 18.26
C ASN A 119 3.53 -13.25 16.90
N LYS A 120 3.62 -11.93 16.67
CA LYS A 120 3.33 -11.30 15.39
C LYS A 120 4.56 -11.23 14.49
N HIS A 121 5.77 -11.32 15.04
CA HIS A 121 7.00 -11.50 14.26
C HIS A 121 7.20 -12.97 13.93
N VAL A 122 7.26 -13.29 12.63
CA VAL A 122 7.35 -14.66 12.14
C VAL A 122 8.32 -14.76 10.97
N ASN A 123 8.81 -15.97 10.71
CA ASN A 123 9.61 -16.26 9.51
C ASN A 123 8.78 -16.02 8.24
N ALA A 124 9.44 -15.55 7.18
CA ALA A 124 8.78 -15.29 5.89
C ALA A 124 8.07 -16.54 5.32
N SER A 125 8.58 -17.74 5.62
CA SER A 125 7.93 -19.01 5.28
C SER A 125 6.55 -19.15 5.96
N ALA A 126 6.45 -18.83 7.25
CA ALA A 126 5.20 -18.89 7.99
C ALA A 126 4.15 -17.94 7.39
N ILE A 127 4.56 -16.78 6.87
CA ILE A 127 3.66 -15.85 6.17
C ILE A 127 3.18 -16.42 4.83
N ARG A 128 4.08 -17.06 4.08
CA ARG A 128 3.75 -17.69 2.79
C ARG A 128 2.73 -18.83 2.92
N TYR A 129 2.68 -19.49 4.09
CA TYR A 129 1.77 -20.59 4.39
C TYR A 129 0.53 -20.19 5.21
N ILE A 130 0.30 -18.91 5.52
CA ILE A 130 -0.94 -18.48 6.19
C ILE A 130 -2.11 -18.90 5.29
N PRO A 131 -2.95 -19.87 5.70
CA PRO A 131 -4.08 -20.29 4.88
C PRO A 131 -4.98 -19.07 4.70
N PRO A 132 -5.38 -18.75 3.47
CA PRO A 132 -6.23 -17.60 3.21
C PRO A 132 -7.50 -17.73 4.06
N SER A 133 -7.96 -16.60 4.61
CA SER A 133 -9.31 -16.51 5.19
C SER A 133 -10.35 -17.00 4.17
N PHE A 134 -11.54 -17.38 4.61
CA PHE A 134 -12.60 -17.90 3.72
C PHE A 134 -12.85 -16.98 2.51
N PHE A 135 -12.75 -15.66 2.71
CA PHE A 135 -12.88 -14.62 1.67
C PHE A 135 -11.76 -14.65 0.61
N GLN A 136 -10.62 -15.24 0.94
CA GLN A 136 -9.35 -15.06 0.24
C GLN A 136 -8.91 -16.32 -0.51
N ARG A 137 -9.53 -17.46 -0.19
CA ARG A 137 -9.41 -18.72 -0.96
C ARG A 137 -10.00 -18.61 -2.36
N GLN A 138 -10.91 -17.66 -2.59
CA GLN A 138 -11.53 -17.43 -3.89
C GLN A 138 -10.59 -16.75 -4.90
N LEU A 139 -9.48 -16.14 -4.44
CA LEU A 139 -8.61 -15.28 -5.26
C LEU A 139 -7.34 -15.96 -5.80
N MET A 140 -6.92 -17.11 -5.27
CA MET A 140 -5.60 -17.68 -5.56
C MET A 140 -5.69 -19.01 -6.34
N LYS A 141 -5.62 -18.92 -7.68
CA LYS A 141 -5.24 -20.03 -8.59
C LYS A 141 -4.00 -19.64 -9.41
N ALA A 142 -3.11 -20.61 -9.62
CA ALA A 142 -1.70 -20.41 -9.90
C ALA A 142 -1.35 -19.85 -11.30
N LEU A 143 -0.28 -19.03 -11.31
CA LEU A 143 0.59 -18.50 -12.38
C LEU A 143 0.00 -18.22 -13.78
N ALA A 144 -0.62 -19.18 -14.47
CA ALA A 144 -1.34 -18.91 -15.73
C ALA A 144 -2.65 -18.15 -15.49
N THR A 145 -3.27 -18.33 -14.32
CA THR A 145 -4.47 -17.58 -13.91
C THR A 145 -4.13 -16.19 -13.36
N PHE A 146 -2.88 -15.94 -12.96
CA PHE A 146 -2.53 -14.75 -12.18
C PHE A 146 -2.69 -13.44 -12.97
N ARG A 147 -2.32 -13.41 -14.27
CA ARG A 147 -2.57 -12.24 -15.14
C ARG A 147 -4.06 -11.92 -15.25
N ILE A 148 -4.87 -12.96 -15.48
CA ILE A 148 -6.33 -12.86 -15.62
C ILE A 148 -6.97 -12.39 -14.31
N GLU A 149 -6.55 -12.95 -13.18
CA GLU A 149 -7.04 -12.55 -11.87
C GLU A 149 -6.56 -11.14 -11.48
N LEU A 150 -5.34 -10.74 -11.84
CA LEU A 150 -4.88 -9.36 -11.65
C LEU A 150 -5.74 -8.39 -12.45
N ALA A 151 -5.94 -8.62 -13.75
CA ALA A 151 -6.79 -7.77 -14.57
C ALA A 151 -8.24 -7.74 -14.05
N ARG A 152 -8.77 -8.87 -13.57
CA ARG A 152 -10.10 -8.97 -12.97
C ARG A 152 -10.19 -8.21 -11.66
N PHE A 153 -9.19 -8.33 -10.80
CA PHE A 153 -9.07 -7.58 -9.56
C PHE A 153 -8.96 -6.08 -9.82
N GLU A 154 -8.22 -5.66 -10.85
CA GLU A 154 -8.12 -4.26 -11.26
C GLU A 154 -9.49 -3.72 -11.70
N ARG A 155 -10.24 -4.49 -12.51
CA ARG A 155 -11.62 -4.14 -12.90
C ARG A 155 -12.60 -4.15 -11.72
N TYR A 156 -12.46 -5.09 -10.79
CA TYR A 156 -13.29 -5.15 -9.59
C TYR A 156 -12.99 -3.97 -8.65
N SER A 157 -11.71 -3.67 -8.43
CA SER A 157 -11.27 -2.51 -7.68
C SER A 157 -11.84 -1.24 -8.30
N TRP A 158 -11.80 -1.11 -9.63
CA TRP A 158 -12.48 -0.02 -10.33
C TRP A 158 -13.98 0.07 -9.99
N SER A 159 -14.72 -1.05 -10.09
CA SER A 159 -16.18 -1.03 -9.83
C SER A 159 -16.57 -0.66 -8.40
N THR A 160 -15.63 -0.81 -7.46
CA THR A 160 -15.81 -0.47 -6.04
C THR A 160 -15.20 0.89 -5.67
N TYR A 161 -14.49 1.55 -6.59
CA TYR A 161 -14.00 2.91 -6.38
C TYR A 161 -15.16 3.92 -6.44
N PRO A 162 -15.14 4.99 -5.65
CA PRO A 162 -16.17 6.04 -5.72
C PRO A 162 -16.23 6.67 -7.12
N ALA A 163 -17.43 6.94 -7.63
CA ALA A 163 -17.65 7.44 -9.00
C ALA A 163 -16.83 8.70 -9.32
N VAL A 164 -16.61 9.57 -8.34
CA VAL A 164 -15.80 10.79 -8.47
C VAL A 164 -14.30 10.52 -8.69
N ALA A 165 -13.79 9.38 -8.23
CA ALA A 165 -12.40 8.97 -8.34
C ALA A 165 -12.14 8.03 -9.55
N GLN A 166 -13.20 7.50 -10.18
CA GLN A 166 -13.11 6.59 -11.32
C GLN A 166 -12.66 7.26 -12.64
N LYS A 167 -12.50 8.59 -12.68
CA LYS A 167 -12.12 9.33 -13.90
C LYS A 167 -10.62 9.28 -14.25
N LEU A 168 -9.82 8.53 -13.49
CA LEU A 168 -8.37 8.45 -13.67
C LEU A 168 -7.99 7.14 -14.35
N MET A 169 -7.21 7.21 -15.43
CA MET A 169 -6.87 6.06 -16.29
C MET A 169 -6.25 4.89 -15.52
N TYR A 170 -5.36 5.16 -14.55
CA TYR A 170 -4.73 4.11 -13.72
C TYR A 170 -5.65 3.48 -12.66
N VAL A 171 -6.89 4.00 -12.55
CA VAL A 171 -7.98 3.45 -11.74
C VAL A 171 -9.00 2.75 -12.64
N SER A 172 -9.28 3.30 -13.83
CA SER A 172 -10.34 2.81 -14.72
C SER A 172 -9.96 1.67 -15.64
N MET A 173 -8.66 1.45 -15.87
CA MET A 173 -8.18 0.43 -16.80
C MET A 173 -7.11 -0.46 -16.14
N PRO A 174 -7.03 -1.75 -16.54
CA PRO A 174 -5.91 -2.60 -16.17
C PRO A 174 -4.60 -1.95 -16.65
N ASP A 175 -3.60 -1.86 -15.76
CA ASP A 175 -2.27 -1.35 -16.11
C ASP A 175 -1.17 -2.39 -15.88
N ILE A 176 -1.40 -3.41 -15.03
CA ILE A 176 -0.45 -4.49 -14.75
C ILE A 176 -0.92 -5.85 -15.28
N GLY A 177 -2.24 -6.14 -15.22
CA GLY A 177 -2.75 -7.47 -15.59
C GLY A 177 -2.40 -7.91 -17.01
N GLU A 178 -2.16 -6.95 -17.91
CA GLU A 178 -1.83 -7.21 -19.33
C GLU A 178 -0.35 -7.55 -19.56
N CYS A 179 0.57 -7.01 -18.74
CA CYS A 179 2.02 -7.12 -18.95
C CYS A 179 2.77 -7.97 -17.90
N TYR A 180 2.16 -8.32 -16.76
CA TYR A 180 2.82 -9.01 -15.65
C TYR A 180 3.39 -10.38 -16.07
N PRO A 181 4.59 -10.86 -15.67
CA PRO A 181 5.52 -10.28 -14.70
C PRO A 181 6.56 -9.34 -15.33
N ASP A 182 6.42 -9.06 -16.62
CA ASP A 182 7.44 -8.44 -17.45
C ASP A 182 7.16 -6.96 -17.71
N CYS A 183 6.27 -6.33 -16.93
CA CYS A 183 5.89 -4.93 -17.10
C CYS A 183 7.07 -3.94 -16.92
N GLU A 184 8.21 -4.40 -16.42
CA GLU A 184 9.44 -3.62 -16.24
C GLU A 184 10.45 -3.85 -17.37
N ASN A 185 10.19 -4.72 -18.35
CA ASN A 185 11.12 -5.01 -19.45
C ASN A 185 11.14 -3.95 -20.56
N GLU A 186 10.28 -2.93 -20.49
CA GLU A 186 10.22 -1.82 -21.47
C GLU A 186 11.02 -0.57 -21.06
N THR A 187 12.10 -0.73 -20.28
CA THR A 187 13.03 0.37 -19.93
C THR A 187 14.46 0.06 -20.27
#